data_AF-A0A1Y2FVI0-F1
#
_entry.id   AF-A0A1Y2FVI0-F1
#
_cell.length_a   1.000
_cell.length_b   1.000
_cell.length_c   1.000
_cell.angle_alpha   90.00
_cell.angle_beta   90.00
_cell.angle_gamma   90.00
#
_symmetry.space_group_name_H-M   'P 1'
#
loop_
_entity.id
_entity.type
_entity.pdbx_description
1 polymer ?
#
loop_
_entity_poly.entity_id
_entity_poly.type
_entity_poly.pdbx_seq_one_letter_code
_entity_poly.pdbx_strand_id
1 'polypeptide(L)'
;MANTKSDFKRRFPKVGKCCCCCEPKVSVIVCTIIFIIWLGLGAFYAGISFNIVDKYNTSTTSIISKVLIVINICVLISLILLLVGIIKRNITFMNQFKFVFIIFIISQLFNYAYSIYLFNDDEYIGNAIKTLKKTYKQNNLQGFYEIPDEIYRRSLKSSMYYYIVEYLIILALIVYYYLSTCSYIEDVEEIANEENDTRKLENNEY
;
A
#
# COMPACT_ATOMS: atom_id res chain seq x y z
N MET A 1 -11.67 -24.82 -39.90
CA MET A 1 -11.96 -24.31 -38.55
C MET A 1 -11.06 -23.12 -38.33
N ALA A 2 -11.60 -21.91 -38.44
CA ALA A 2 -10.85 -20.68 -38.26
C ALA A 2 -10.48 -20.55 -36.78
N ASN A 3 -9.18 -20.36 -36.54
CA ASN A 3 -8.60 -20.15 -35.23
C ASN A 3 -8.98 -18.72 -34.79
N THR A 4 -10.16 -18.54 -34.19
CA THR A 4 -10.53 -17.29 -33.53
C THR A 4 -9.68 -17.19 -32.27
N LYS A 5 -8.43 -16.76 -32.42
CA LYS A 5 -7.66 -16.23 -31.29
C LYS A 5 -8.49 -15.10 -30.72
N SER A 6 -8.97 -15.27 -29.50
CA SER A 6 -9.61 -14.19 -28.76
C SER A 6 -8.67 -12.98 -28.81
N ASP A 7 -9.19 -11.80 -29.14
CA ASP A 7 -8.42 -10.55 -29.23
C ASP A 7 -7.94 -10.06 -27.84
N PHE A 8 -7.94 -10.94 -26.83
CA PHE A 8 -7.52 -10.61 -25.48
C PHE A 8 -6.01 -10.37 -25.43
N LYS A 9 -5.65 -9.08 -25.48
CA LYS A 9 -4.28 -8.62 -25.31
C LYS A 9 -3.98 -8.38 -23.84
N ARG A 10 -3.28 -9.34 -23.24
CA ARG A 10 -2.80 -9.31 -21.86
C ARG A 10 -1.83 -8.14 -21.62
N ARG A 11 -1.95 -7.43 -20.49
CA ARG A 11 -1.08 -6.28 -20.13
C ARG A 11 -0.07 -6.62 -19.06
N PHE A 12 -0.37 -7.58 -18.19
CA PHE A 12 0.51 -8.05 -17.13
C PHE A 12 1.09 -9.43 -17.47
N PRO A 13 2.37 -9.70 -17.18
CA PRO A 13 2.94 -11.02 -17.41
C PRO A 13 2.20 -12.08 -16.57
N LYS A 14 2.24 -13.35 -17.00
CA LYS A 14 1.83 -14.47 -16.15
C LYS A 14 2.79 -14.55 -14.95
N VAL A 15 2.36 -13.99 -13.83
CA VAL A 15 3.11 -14.09 -12.57
C VAL A 15 2.62 -15.33 -11.84
N GLY A 16 3.57 -16.13 -11.36
CA GLY A 16 3.28 -17.33 -10.57
C GLY A 16 2.58 -17.01 -9.24
N LYS A 17 2.43 -18.04 -8.41
CA LYS A 17 1.75 -17.98 -7.11
C LYS A 17 2.39 -16.88 -6.22
N CYS A 18 1.57 -15.96 -5.67
CA CYS A 18 2.04 -14.93 -4.73
C CYS A 18 2.59 -15.55 -3.42
N CYS A 19 2.10 -16.74 -3.04
CA CYS A 19 2.56 -17.56 -1.93
C CYS A 19 2.92 -18.95 -2.46
N CYS A 20 4.14 -19.41 -2.19
CA CYS A 20 4.77 -20.56 -2.85
C CYS A 20 3.95 -21.87 -2.79
N CYS A 21 2.96 -21.99 -1.90
CA CYS A 21 2.23 -23.24 -1.66
C CYS A 21 0.75 -23.21 -2.05
N CYS A 22 0.16 -22.05 -2.38
CA CYS A 22 -1.29 -21.94 -2.59
C CYS A 22 -1.68 -21.83 -4.07
N GLU A 23 -2.90 -22.25 -4.41
CA GLU A 23 -3.48 -21.90 -5.72
C GLU A 23 -3.54 -20.37 -5.88
N PRO A 24 -3.39 -19.83 -7.11
CA PRO A 24 -3.36 -18.38 -7.35
C PRO A 24 -4.52 -17.62 -6.71
N LYS A 25 -5.74 -18.15 -6.82
CA LYS A 25 -6.94 -17.58 -6.21
C LYS A 25 -6.83 -17.48 -4.69
N VAL A 26 -6.49 -18.59 -4.02
CA VAL A 26 -6.36 -18.64 -2.55
C VAL A 26 -5.25 -17.70 -2.10
N SER A 27 -4.13 -17.70 -2.82
CA SER A 27 -3.01 -16.83 -2.53
C SER A 27 -3.39 -15.35 -2.57
N VAL A 28 -4.08 -14.89 -3.62
CA VAL A 28 -4.52 -13.50 -3.75
C VAL A 28 -5.50 -13.14 -2.63
N ILE A 29 -6.45 -14.04 -2.29
CA ILE A 29 -7.40 -13.82 -1.19
C ILE A 29 -6.66 -13.62 0.14
N VAL A 30 -5.75 -14.55 0.49
CA VAL A 30 -5.01 -14.50 1.77
C VAL A 30 -4.17 -13.23 1.85
N CYS A 31 -3.40 -12.92 0.80
CA CYS A 31 -2.61 -11.69 0.76
C CYS A 31 -3.50 -10.44 0.88
N THR A 32 -4.65 -10.41 0.20
CA THR A 32 -5.59 -9.29 0.28
C THR A 32 -6.13 -9.10 1.69
N ILE A 33 -6.47 -10.18 2.40
CA ILE A 33 -6.91 -10.13 3.81
C ILE A 33 -5.79 -9.58 4.70
N ILE A 34 -4.56 -10.07 4.55
CA ILE A 34 -3.40 -9.56 5.30
C ILE A 34 -3.20 -8.06 5.06
N PHE A 35 -3.30 -7.61 3.80
CA PHE A 35 -3.22 -6.20 3.43
C PHE A 35 -4.33 -5.34 4.04
N ILE A 36 -5.56 -5.85 4.06
CA ILE A 36 -6.69 -5.16 4.71
C ILE A 36 -6.43 -4.99 6.21
N ILE A 37 -5.98 -6.04 6.90
CA ILE A 37 -5.67 -5.98 8.34
C ILE A 37 -4.53 -4.99 8.58
N TRP A 38 -3.45 -5.07 7.80
CA TRP A 38 -2.29 -4.21 7.94
C TRP A 38 -2.64 -2.73 7.72
N LEU A 39 -3.34 -2.40 6.62
CA LEU A 39 -3.77 -1.04 6.33
C LEU A 39 -4.83 -0.54 7.32
N GLY A 40 -5.74 -1.42 7.76
CA GLY A 40 -6.78 -1.10 8.73
C GLY A 40 -6.21 -0.74 10.09
N LEU A 41 -5.24 -1.53 10.60
CA LEU A 41 -4.52 -1.23 11.83
C LEU A 41 -3.73 0.09 11.68
N GLY A 42 -3.04 0.28 10.55
CA GLY A 42 -2.31 1.53 10.27
C GLY A 42 -3.21 2.75 10.29
N ALA A 43 -4.38 2.68 9.64
CA ALA A 43 -5.37 3.76 9.64
C ALA A 43 -5.94 4.02 11.05
N PHE A 44 -6.18 2.97 11.84
CA PHE A 44 -6.65 3.10 13.22
C PHE A 44 -5.64 3.80 14.12
N TYR A 45 -4.37 3.39 14.09
CA TYR A 45 -3.29 4.04 14.86
C TYR A 45 -3.09 5.49 14.43
N ALA A 46 -3.11 5.76 13.12
CA ALA A 46 -3.04 7.12 12.61
C ALA A 46 -4.20 7.96 13.15
N GLY A 47 -5.44 7.46 13.07
CA GLY A 47 -6.65 8.15 13.56
C GLY A 47 -6.61 8.47 15.06
N ILE A 48 -6.13 7.54 15.90
CA ILE A 48 -5.92 7.80 17.33
C ILE A 48 -4.88 8.91 17.53
N SER A 49 -3.77 8.88 16.77
CA SER A 49 -2.74 9.93 16.88
C SER A 49 -3.26 11.30 16.46
N PHE A 50 -4.14 11.38 15.45
CA PHE A 50 -4.74 12.63 15.02
C PHE A 50 -5.72 13.21 16.05
N ASN A 51 -6.54 12.37 16.69
CA ASN A 51 -7.46 12.81 17.74
C ASN A 51 -6.74 13.28 19.03
N ILE A 52 -5.51 12.83 19.27
CA ILE A 52 -4.69 13.27 20.42
C ILE A 52 -3.89 14.54 20.08
N VAL A 53 -3.63 14.81 18.80
CA VAL A 53 -2.78 15.91 18.31
C VAL A 53 -3.61 17.02 17.67
N ASP A 54 -4.77 17.34 18.24
CA ASP A 54 -5.67 18.44 17.82
C ASP A 54 -5.05 19.86 17.99
N LYS A 55 -3.75 19.96 18.31
CA LYS A 55 -3.03 21.21 18.58
C LYS A 55 -2.14 21.73 17.46
N TYR A 56 -2.00 21.04 16.32
CA TYR A 56 -1.16 21.50 15.20
C TYR A 56 -1.95 21.59 13.90
N ASN A 57 -2.83 22.60 13.82
CA ASN A 57 -3.88 22.66 12.81
C ASN A 57 -3.49 23.32 11.46
N THR A 58 -2.24 23.73 11.24
CA THR A 58 -1.90 24.57 10.05
C THR A 58 -0.52 24.36 9.40
N SER A 59 0.19 23.26 9.66
CA SER A 59 1.43 22.97 8.91
C SER A 59 1.15 22.20 7.61
N THR A 60 2.00 22.38 6.58
CA THR A 60 1.97 21.60 5.33
C THR A 60 2.04 20.08 5.57
N THR A 61 2.74 19.66 6.62
CA THR A 61 2.79 18.27 7.09
C THR A 61 1.42 17.72 7.51
N SER A 62 0.52 18.55 8.02
CA SER A 62 -0.84 18.14 8.41
C SER A 62 -1.78 17.95 7.23
N ILE A 63 -1.54 18.64 6.10
CA ILE A 63 -2.33 18.48 4.87
C ILE A 63 -1.93 17.18 4.17
N ILE A 64 -0.62 16.94 4.02
CA ILE A 64 -0.10 15.70 3.40
C ILE A 64 -0.61 14.48 4.16
N SER A 65 -0.59 14.51 5.50
CA SER A 65 -1.06 13.38 6.30
C SER A 65 -2.56 13.11 6.16
N LYS A 66 -3.39 14.16 6.04
CA LYS A 66 -4.84 14.02 5.76
C LYS A 66 -5.09 13.40 4.38
N VAL A 67 -4.35 13.82 3.35
CA VAL A 67 -4.44 13.25 2.01
C VAL A 67 -4.08 11.77 2.01
N LEU A 68 -3.00 11.38 2.71
CA LEU A 68 -2.60 9.98 2.83
C LEU A 68 -3.65 9.11 3.52
N ILE A 69 -4.34 9.62 4.54
CA ILE A 69 -5.45 8.91 5.19
C ILE A 69 -6.58 8.64 4.19
N VAL A 70 -6.97 9.65 3.39
CA VAL A 70 -8.02 9.48 2.38
C VAL A 70 -7.62 8.42 1.36
N ILE A 71 -6.37 8.45 0.87
CA ILE A 71 -5.85 7.43 -0.05
C ILE A 71 -5.93 6.04 0.58
N ASN A 72 -5.52 5.88 1.84
CA ASN A 72 -5.59 4.60 2.56
C ASN A 72 -7.02 4.07 2.67
N ILE A 73 -8.00 4.94 2.92
CA ILE A 73 -9.43 4.57 2.95
C ILE A 73 -9.88 4.09 1.57
N CYS A 74 -9.54 4.81 0.49
CA CYS A 74 -9.85 4.40 -0.87
C CYS A 74 -9.26 3.03 -1.22
N VAL A 75 -8.02 2.76 -0.79
CA VAL A 75 -7.36 1.47 -0.99
C VAL A 75 -8.06 0.37 -0.20
N LEU A 76 -8.43 0.60 1.06
CA LEU A 76 -9.18 -0.35 1.87
C LEU A 76 -10.50 -0.74 1.19
N ILE A 77 -11.27 0.25 0.71
CA ILE A 77 -12.50 0.01 -0.04
C ILE A 77 -12.21 -0.82 -1.29
N SER A 78 -11.16 -0.47 -2.04
CA SER A 78 -10.77 -1.20 -3.24
C SER A 78 -10.34 -2.65 -2.96
N LEU A 79 -9.71 -2.93 -1.82
CA LEU A 79 -9.33 -4.29 -1.41
C LEU A 79 -10.56 -5.11 -1.00
N ILE A 80 -11.53 -4.50 -0.33
CA ILE A 80 -12.81 -5.15 0.00
C ILE A 80 -13.57 -5.50 -1.28
N LEU A 81 -13.67 -4.54 -2.21
CA LEU A 81 -14.30 -4.77 -3.52
C LEU A 81 -13.55 -5.82 -4.34
N LEU A 82 -12.21 -5.86 -4.27
CA LEU A 82 -11.41 -6.93 -4.86
C LEU A 82 -11.82 -8.30 -4.30
N LEU A 83 -11.94 -8.47 -2.98
CA LEU A 83 -12.39 -9.73 -2.38
C LEU A 83 -13.79 -10.13 -2.87
N VAL A 84 -14.73 -9.20 -2.88
CA VAL A 84 -16.08 -9.42 -3.41
C VAL A 84 -16.02 -9.82 -4.90
N GLY A 85 -15.17 -9.15 -5.67
CA GLY A 85 -14.92 -9.42 -7.09
C GLY A 85 -14.37 -10.82 -7.33
N ILE A 86 -13.41 -11.28 -6.52
CA ILE A 86 -12.84 -12.62 -6.61
C ILE A 86 -13.88 -13.70 -6.27
N ILE A 87 -14.68 -13.48 -5.22
CA ILE A 87 -15.71 -14.44 -4.78
C ILE A 87 -16.83 -14.54 -5.81
N LYS A 88 -17.32 -13.39 -6.29
CA LYS A 88 -18.45 -13.31 -7.24
C LYS A 88 -18.03 -13.41 -8.71
N ARG A 89 -16.74 -13.57 -9.01
CA ARG A 89 -16.16 -13.47 -10.37
C ARG A 89 -16.58 -12.19 -11.12
N ASN A 90 -16.71 -11.06 -10.41
CA ASN A 90 -17.10 -9.78 -11.00
C ASN A 90 -15.85 -8.99 -11.44
N ILE A 91 -15.60 -8.97 -12.75
CA ILE A 91 -14.43 -8.34 -13.38
C ILE A 91 -14.38 -6.84 -13.10
N THR A 92 -15.51 -6.14 -13.07
CA THR A 92 -15.54 -4.69 -12.81
C THR A 92 -14.97 -4.35 -11.43
N PHE A 93 -15.35 -5.12 -10.41
CA PHE A 93 -14.81 -4.93 -9.06
C PHE A 93 -13.34 -5.33 -8.93
N MET A 94 -12.89 -6.29 -9.73
CA MET A 94 -11.47 -6.65 -9.78
C MET A 94 -10.66 -5.57 -10.50
N ASN A 95 -11.18 -4.97 -11.57
CA ASN A 95 -10.46 -3.98 -12.36
C ASN A 95 -10.24 -2.65 -11.65
N GLN A 96 -11.13 -2.22 -10.73
CA GLN A 96 -10.87 -0.97 -10.00
C GLN A 96 -9.60 -1.06 -9.15
N PHE A 97 -9.26 -2.25 -8.65
CA PHE A 97 -8.01 -2.49 -7.91
C PHE A 97 -6.77 -2.11 -8.73
N LYS A 98 -6.73 -2.46 -10.04
CA LYS A 98 -5.57 -2.18 -10.90
C LYS A 98 -5.18 -0.70 -10.88
N PHE A 99 -6.17 0.19 -10.87
CA PHE A 99 -5.98 1.64 -10.90
C PHE A 99 -5.81 2.25 -9.50
N VAL A 100 -6.63 1.87 -8.54
CA VAL A 100 -6.55 2.44 -7.18
C VAL A 100 -5.23 2.04 -6.52
N PHE A 101 -4.79 0.80 -6.70
CA PHE A 101 -3.59 0.29 -6.05
C PHE A 101 -2.29 0.82 -6.67
N ILE A 102 -2.25 1.09 -7.98
CA ILE A 102 -1.07 1.73 -8.59
C ILE A 102 -0.91 3.19 -8.14
N ILE A 103 -2.02 3.93 -8.01
CA ILE A 103 -2.01 5.30 -7.46
C ILE A 103 -1.48 5.28 -6.02
N PHE A 104 -1.90 4.28 -5.24
CA PHE A 104 -1.37 4.08 -3.89
C PHE A 104 0.14 3.84 -3.88
N ILE A 105 0.67 2.93 -4.71
CA ILE A 105 2.11 2.66 -4.80
C ILE A 105 2.89 3.93 -5.14
N ILE A 106 2.42 4.68 -6.14
CA ILE A 106 3.04 5.95 -6.54
C ILE A 106 3.01 6.97 -5.40
N SER A 107 1.88 7.08 -4.69
CA SER A 107 1.73 7.99 -3.56
C SER A 107 2.67 7.63 -2.40
N GLN A 108 2.86 6.34 -2.15
CA GLN A 108 3.80 5.83 -1.15
C GLN A 108 5.25 6.16 -1.53
N LEU A 109 5.62 6.01 -2.80
CA LEU A 109 6.94 6.39 -3.32
C LEU A 109 7.24 7.88 -3.10
N PHE A 110 6.28 8.76 -3.43
CA PHE A 110 6.44 10.20 -3.20
C PHE A 110 6.57 10.55 -1.72
N ASN A 111 5.72 9.97 -0.86
CA ASN A 111 5.78 10.18 0.58
C ASN A 111 7.14 9.75 1.16
N TYR A 112 7.67 8.63 0.66
CA TYR A 112 8.96 8.12 1.07
C TYR A 112 10.12 9.00 0.62
N ALA A 113 10.14 9.42 -0.65
CA ALA A 113 11.14 10.36 -1.16
C ALA A 113 11.12 11.68 -0.37
N TYR A 114 9.92 12.19 -0.06
CA TYR A 114 9.74 13.37 0.78
C TYR A 114 10.23 13.16 2.22
N SER A 115 9.98 11.99 2.79
CA SER A 115 10.49 11.63 4.13
C SER A 115 12.01 11.61 4.16
N ILE A 116 12.67 10.96 3.20
CA ILE A 116 14.13 10.96 3.08
C ILE A 116 14.67 12.40 2.95
N TYR A 117 14.03 13.22 2.13
CA TYR A 117 14.40 14.63 1.99
C TYR A 117 14.37 15.36 3.34
N LEU A 118 13.26 15.24 4.09
CA LEU A 118 13.13 15.84 5.42
C LEU A 118 14.18 15.31 6.42
N PHE A 119 14.51 14.02 6.38
CA PHE A 119 15.50 13.46 7.30
C PHE A 119 16.95 13.85 6.99
N ASN A 120 17.22 14.38 5.80
CA ASN A 120 18.50 14.99 5.47
C ASN A 120 18.55 16.48 5.81
N ASP A 121 17.43 17.08 6.20
CA ASP A 121 17.38 18.47 6.63
C ASP A 121 17.74 18.62 8.12
N ASP A 122 18.77 19.40 8.38
CA ASP A 122 19.33 19.58 9.71
C ASP A 122 18.38 20.33 10.66
N GLU A 123 17.59 21.25 10.11
CA GLU A 123 16.56 21.97 10.86
C GLU A 123 15.44 21.02 11.32
N TYR A 124 14.96 20.16 10.42
CA TYR A 124 13.99 19.13 10.74
C TYR A 124 14.47 18.19 11.85
N ILE A 125 15.71 17.68 11.77
CA ILE A 125 16.28 16.83 12.82
C ILE A 125 16.36 17.59 14.16
N GLY A 126 16.82 18.84 14.15
CA GLY A 126 16.91 19.67 15.36
C GLY A 126 15.55 19.86 16.03
N ASN A 127 14.51 20.13 15.24
CA ASN A 127 13.14 20.26 15.72
C ASN A 127 12.58 18.94 16.28
N ALA A 128 12.90 17.81 15.66
CA ALA A 128 12.52 16.48 16.14
C ALA A 128 13.15 16.18 17.51
N ILE A 129 14.46 16.43 17.67
CA ILE A 129 15.17 16.24 18.96
C ILE A 129 14.56 17.14 20.05
N LYS A 130 14.29 18.41 19.73
CA LYS A 130 13.66 19.34 20.66
C LYS A 130 12.29 18.87 21.13
N THR A 131 11.49 18.34 20.21
CA THR A 131 10.16 17.78 20.52
C THR A 131 10.28 16.54 21.41
N LEU A 132 11.20 15.63 21.08
CA LEU A 132 11.48 14.43 21.85
C LEU A 132 11.89 14.75 23.30
N LYS A 133 12.83 15.68 23.48
CA LYS A 133 13.27 16.16 24.80
C LYS A 133 12.13 16.80 25.60
N LYS A 134 11.27 17.58 24.94
CA LYS A 134 10.10 18.19 25.57
C LYS A 134 9.13 17.13 26.10
N THR A 135 8.86 16.08 25.33
CA THR A 135 7.99 14.97 25.74
C THR A 135 8.57 14.20 26.93
N TYR A 136 9.89 13.89 26.92
CA TYR A 136 10.53 13.22 28.04
C TYR A 136 10.50 14.05 29.33
N LYS A 137 10.69 15.37 29.21
CA LYS A 137 10.58 16.30 30.33
C LYS A 137 9.16 16.31 30.92
N GLN A 138 8.13 16.28 30.08
CA GLN A 138 6.73 16.25 30.53
C GLN A 138 6.35 14.95 31.25
N ASN A 139 6.99 13.84 30.89
CA ASN A 139 6.72 12.52 31.47
C ASN A 139 7.61 12.17 32.67
N ASN A 140 8.39 13.13 33.20
CA ASN A 140 9.31 12.93 34.34
C ASN A 140 10.30 11.76 34.18
N LEU A 141 10.68 11.43 32.95
CA LEU A 141 11.68 10.40 32.67
C LEU A 141 13.08 10.98 32.93
N GLN A 142 13.52 10.89 34.19
CA GLN A 142 14.85 11.36 34.63
C GLN A 142 15.97 10.68 33.82
N GLY A 143 16.99 11.46 33.44
CA GLY A 143 18.17 11.00 32.71
C GLY A 143 18.11 11.08 31.18
N PHE A 144 16.93 11.17 30.57
CA PHE A 144 16.83 11.22 29.10
C PHE A 144 17.05 12.63 28.54
N TYR A 145 16.50 13.69 29.14
CA TYR A 145 16.64 15.05 28.59
C TYR A 145 18.06 15.64 28.67
N GLU A 146 18.93 15.06 29.51
CA GLU A 146 20.33 15.47 29.71
C GLU A 146 21.29 14.83 28.69
N ILE A 147 20.80 13.87 27.89
CA ILE A 147 21.60 13.21 26.86
C ILE A 147 22.03 14.26 25.80
N PRO A 148 23.32 14.29 25.41
CA PRO A 148 23.83 15.14 24.33
C PRO A 148 23.05 14.99 23.02
N ASP A 149 22.80 16.12 22.34
CA ASP A 149 22.07 16.15 21.06
C ASP A 149 22.75 15.29 19.98
N GLU A 150 24.08 15.14 20.02
CA GLU A 150 24.83 14.29 19.11
C GLU A 150 24.44 12.81 19.21
N ILE A 151 24.12 12.33 20.42
CA ILE A 151 23.70 10.94 20.63
C ILE A 151 22.31 10.74 20.04
N TYR A 152 21.39 11.70 20.23
CA TYR A 152 20.08 11.68 19.58
C TYR A 152 20.18 11.72 18.06
N ARG A 153 21.04 12.60 17.53
CA ARG A 153 21.26 12.74 16.09
C ARG A 153 21.80 11.45 15.48
N ARG A 154 22.79 10.81 16.12
CA ARG A 154 23.34 9.53 15.68
C ARG A 154 22.30 8.42 15.73
N SER A 155 21.51 8.36 16.81
CA SER A 155 20.43 7.39 16.96
C SER A 155 19.36 7.56 15.88
N LEU A 156 18.88 8.78 15.65
CA LEU A 156 17.90 9.09 14.60
C LEU A 156 18.42 8.72 13.21
N LYS A 157 19.67 9.08 12.88
CA LYS A 157 20.28 8.72 11.58
C LYS A 157 20.44 7.21 11.41
N SER A 158 20.82 6.49 12.47
CA SER A 158 20.91 5.02 12.44
C SER A 158 19.54 4.38 12.21
N SER A 159 18.53 4.80 12.98
CA SER A 159 17.14 4.34 12.82
C SER A 159 16.59 4.62 11.42
N MET A 160 16.96 5.74 10.81
CA MET A 160 16.57 6.05 9.42
C MET A 160 17.16 5.06 8.42
N TYR A 161 18.40 4.64 8.59
CA TYR A 161 19.00 3.66 7.70
C TYR A 161 18.25 2.32 7.76
N TYR A 162 17.92 1.84 8.96
CA TYR A 162 17.10 0.64 9.13
C TYR A 162 15.71 0.80 8.53
N TYR A 163 15.07 1.95 8.76
CA TYR A 163 13.77 2.27 8.19
C TYR A 163 13.79 2.27 6.65
N ILE A 164 14.86 2.79 6.04
CA ILE A 164 15.05 2.80 4.58
C ILE A 164 15.09 1.37 4.03
N VAL A 165 15.89 0.49 4.65
CA VAL A 165 16.03 -0.91 4.21
C VAL A 165 14.72 -1.68 4.40
N GLU A 166 14.08 -1.56 5.56
CA GLU A 166 12.77 -2.16 5.84
C GLU A 166 11.73 -1.72 4.81
N TYR A 167 11.67 -0.42 4.50
CA TYR A 167 10.74 0.13 3.54
C TYR A 167 10.96 -0.43 2.13
N LEU A 168 12.21 -0.54 1.67
CA LEU A 168 12.50 -1.11 0.35
C LEU A 168 12.00 -2.57 0.23
N ILE A 169 12.15 -3.35 1.30
CA ILE A 169 11.64 -4.73 1.36
C ILE A 169 10.10 -4.73 1.28
N ILE A 170 9.44 -3.90 2.10
CA ILE A 170 7.98 -3.78 2.11
C ILE A 170 7.46 -3.33 0.75
N LEU A 171 8.08 -2.32 0.14
CA LEU A 171 7.70 -1.81 -1.18
C LEU A 171 7.83 -2.90 -2.26
N ALA A 172 8.93 -3.66 -2.24
CA ALA A 172 9.11 -4.78 -3.17
C ALA A 172 8.01 -5.84 -3.01
N LEU A 173 7.62 -6.16 -1.77
CA LEU A 173 6.51 -7.07 -1.48
C LEU A 173 5.16 -6.51 -1.96
N ILE A 174 4.91 -5.21 -1.79
CA ILE A 174 3.69 -4.53 -2.27
C ILE A 174 3.61 -4.58 -3.80
N VAL A 175 4.71 -4.26 -4.49
CA VAL A 175 4.78 -4.32 -5.95
C VAL A 175 4.58 -5.75 -6.45
N TYR A 176 5.20 -6.73 -5.80
CA TYR A 176 5.01 -8.14 -6.14
C TYR A 176 3.54 -8.58 -5.95
N TYR A 177 2.92 -8.21 -4.82
CA TYR A 177 1.49 -8.46 -4.57
C TYR A 177 0.60 -7.82 -5.65
N TYR A 178 0.89 -6.56 -6.03
CA TYR A 178 0.18 -5.87 -7.10
C TYR A 178 0.28 -6.61 -8.43
N LEU A 179 1.50 -6.98 -8.86
CA LEU A 179 1.71 -7.70 -10.12
C LEU A 179 1.04 -9.06 -10.13
N SER A 180 1.13 -9.82 -9.03
CA SER A 180 0.49 -11.13 -8.92
C SER A 180 -1.03 -11.02 -8.95
N THR A 181 -1.59 -10.04 -8.25
CA THR A 181 -3.04 -9.79 -8.24
C THR A 181 -3.52 -9.35 -9.62
N CYS A 182 -2.82 -8.42 -10.28
CA CYS A 182 -3.16 -8.00 -11.64
C CYS A 182 -3.09 -9.15 -12.65
N SER A 183 -2.06 -9.99 -12.56
CA SER A 183 -1.94 -11.22 -13.37
C SER A 183 -3.15 -12.13 -13.17
N TYR A 184 -3.55 -12.38 -11.91
CA TYR A 184 -4.72 -13.19 -11.60
C TYR A 184 -6.01 -12.60 -12.16
N ILE A 185 -6.19 -11.27 -12.08
CA ILE A 185 -7.39 -10.62 -12.63
C ILE A 185 -7.45 -10.81 -14.15
N GLU A 186 -6.32 -10.68 -14.85
CA GLU A 186 -6.27 -10.93 -16.30
C GLU A 186 -6.50 -12.40 -16.64
N ASP A 187 -6.07 -13.35 -15.82
CA ASP A 187 -6.40 -14.77 -16.00
C ASP A 187 -7.92 -15.00 -15.92
N VAL A 188 -8.61 -14.31 -14.99
CA VAL A 188 -10.08 -14.40 -14.88
C VAL A 188 -10.79 -13.72 -16.06
N GLU A 189 -10.25 -12.61 -16.57
CA GLU A 189 -10.76 -11.94 -17.77
C GLU A 189 -10.60 -12.79 -19.04
N GLU A 190 -9.45 -13.45 -19.20
CA GLU A 190 -9.14 -14.35 -20.31
C GLU A 190 -10.17 -15.50 -20.35
N ILE A 191 -10.40 -16.17 -19.21
CA ILE A 191 -11.39 -17.26 -19.09
C ILE A 191 -12.81 -16.78 -19.41
N ALA A 192 -13.21 -15.60 -18.90
CA ALA A 192 -14.55 -15.07 -19.15
C ALA A 192 -14.79 -14.70 -20.62
N ASN A 193 -13.76 -14.21 -21.32
CA ASN A 193 -13.83 -13.91 -22.75
C ASN A 193 -13.93 -15.20 -23.58
N GLU A 194 -13.12 -16.22 -23.26
CA GLU A 194 -13.21 -17.53 -23.92
C GLU A 194 -14.60 -18.17 -23.75
N GLU A 195 -15.18 -18.10 -22.55
CA GLU A 195 -16.56 -18.56 -22.29
C GLU A 195 -17.60 -17.80 -23.12
N ASN A 196 -17.46 -16.47 -23.24
CA ASN A 196 -18.38 -15.65 -24.03
C ASN A 196 -18.25 -15.90 -25.53
N ASP A 197 -17.03 -16.05 -26.04
CA ASP A 197 -16.79 -16.37 -27.45
C ASP A 197 -17.35 -17.75 -27.79
N THR A 198 -17.18 -18.72 -26.89
CA THR A 198 -17.78 -20.05 -27.03
C THR A 198 -19.32 -19.97 -27.09
N ARG A 199 -19.95 -19.17 -26.22
CA ARG A 199 -21.42 -18.97 -26.23
C ARG A 199 -21.93 -18.28 -27.49
N LYS A 200 -21.19 -17.31 -28.04
CA LYS A 200 -21.55 -16.66 -29.32
C LYS A 200 -21.51 -17.65 -30.48
N LEU A 201 -20.49 -18.52 -30.50
CA LEU A 201 -20.38 -19.61 -31.46
C LEU A 201 -21.56 -20.60 -31.33
N GLU A 202 -21.98 -20.93 -30.10
CA GLU A 202 -23.15 -21.77 -29.85
C GLU A 202 -24.47 -21.12 -30.32
N ASN A 203 -24.58 -19.79 -30.21
CA ASN A 203 -25.78 -19.04 -30.59
C ASN A 203 -25.83 -18.60 -32.07
N ASN A 204 -24.80 -18.92 -32.88
CA ASN A 204 -24.64 -18.43 -34.27
C ASN A 204 -24.68 -16.90 -34.41
N GLU A 205 -24.29 -16.16 -33.36
CA GLU A 205 -24.17 -14.71 -33.38
C GLU A 205 -22.74 -14.34 -33.83
N TYR A 206 -22.55 -14.13 -35.13
CA TYR A 206 -21.28 -13.65 -35.72
C TYR A 206 -21.34 -12.15 -36.04
#